data_AF-A0A7W1RZ20-F1
#
_entry.id   AF-A0A7W1RZ20-F1
#
_cell.length_a   1.000
_cell.length_b   1.000
_cell.length_c   1.000
_cell.angle_alpha   90.00
_cell.angle_beta   90.00
_cell.angle_gamma   90.00
#
_symmetry.space_group_name_H-M   'P 1'
#
loop_
_entity.id
_entity.type
_entity.pdbx_description
1 polymer ?
#
loop_
_entity_poly.entity_id
_entity_poly.type
_entity_poly.pdbx_seq_one_letter_code
_entity_poly.pdbx_strand_id
1 'polypeptide(L)'
;AYLTPQVLPIKTHPGMPQDGASSSSFHRPLSTYLVALGAAGFGVIAAEELCSSRRGTKGPRYMAEDRAAREIPVFLVLTAVRLG
;
A
#
# COMPACT_ATOMS: atom_id res chain seq x y z
N ALA A 1 1.22 -4.32 13.69
CA ALA A 1 -0.07 -3.63 13.87
C ALA A 1 -0.10 -2.39 12.99
N TYR A 2 -1.25 -1.95 12.51
CA TYR A 2 -1.34 -0.85 11.53
C TYR A 2 -0.69 0.47 12.00
N LEU A 3 -0.85 0.83 13.27
CA LEU A 3 -0.32 2.10 13.80
C LEU A 3 1.19 2.08 14.10
N THR A 4 1.85 0.93 13.93
CA THR A 4 3.28 0.78 14.22
C THR A 4 4.08 0.90 12.92
N PRO A 5 5.06 1.80 12.80
CA PRO A 5 5.97 1.80 11.65
C PRO A 5 6.71 0.46 11.51
N GLN A 6 6.84 -0.06 10.29
CA GLN A 6 7.55 -1.32 10.03
C GLN A 6 8.38 -1.23 8.77
N VAL A 7 9.50 -1.96 8.74
CA VAL A 7 10.31 -2.14 7.54
C VAL A 7 10.27 -3.63 7.19
N LEU A 8 9.85 -3.94 5.98
CA LEU A 8 9.72 -5.32 5.49
C LEU A 8 10.63 -5.53 4.27
N PRO A 9 11.51 -6.54 4.29
CA PRO A 9 12.29 -6.88 3.12
C PRO A 9 11.40 -7.53 2.05
N ILE A 10 11.55 -7.10 0.79
CA ILE A 10 10.93 -7.71 -0.37
C ILE A 10 12.04 -8.26 -1.26
N LYS A 11 12.04 -9.58 -1.49
CA LYS A 11 12.95 -10.21 -2.45
C LYS A 11 12.54 -9.80 -3.86
N THR A 12 13.49 -9.33 -4.66
CA THR A 12 13.23 -8.90 -6.04
C THR A 12 12.86 -10.09 -6.92
N HIS A 13 13.54 -11.23 -6.74
CA HIS A 13 13.28 -12.46 -7.48
C HIS A 13 12.98 -13.64 -6.54
N PRO A 14 11.74 -13.76 -6.01
CA PRO A 14 11.39 -14.82 -5.05
C PRO A 14 11.58 -16.25 -5.58
N GLY A 15 11.51 -16.45 -6.90
CA GLY A 15 11.70 -17.74 -7.57
C GLY A 15 13.15 -18.10 -7.90
N MET A 16 14.13 -17.23 -7.62
CA MET A 16 15.56 -17.44 -7.89
C MET A 16 16.34 -17.42 -6.56
N PRO A 17 16.50 -18.56 -5.86
CA PRO A 17 17.08 -18.59 -4.52
C PRO A 17 18.52 -18.08 -4.43
N GLN A 18 19.28 -18.18 -5.53
CA GLN A 18 20.66 -17.73 -5.66
C GLN A 18 20.77 -16.20 -5.73
N ASP A 19 19.66 -15.52 -6.07
CA ASP A 19 19.63 -14.07 -6.21
C ASP A 19 19.32 -13.41 -4.86
N GLY A 20 20.31 -12.71 -4.33
CA GLY A 20 20.22 -11.98 -3.06
C GLY A 20 19.57 -10.59 -3.16
N ALA A 21 19.18 -10.14 -4.36
CA ALA A 21 18.62 -8.82 -4.55
C ALA A 21 17.31 -8.64 -3.76
N SER A 22 17.24 -7.53 -3.00
CA SER A 22 16.06 -7.18 -2.22
C SER A 22 15.87 -5.67 -2.16
N SER A 23 14.63 -5.27 -1.93
CA SER A 23 14.23 -3.91 -1.58
C SER A 23 13.60 -3.88 -0.19
N SER A 24 13.44 -2.69 0.38
CA SER A 24 12.74 -2.50 1.65
C SER A 24 11.43 -1.77 1.41
N SER A 25 10.33 -2.33 1.92
CA SER A 25 9.04 -1.68 2.01
C SER A 25 8.87 -1.05 3.39
N PHE A 26 8.40 0.19 3.43
CA PHE A 26 8.22 0.95 4.66
C PHE A 26 6.74 1.14 4.92
N HIS A 27 6.20 0.40 5.89
CA HIS A 27 4.84 0.58 6.36
C HIS A 27 4.77 1.79 7.30
N ARG A 28 3.82 2.68 7.05
CA ARG A 28 3.47 3.83 7.88
C ARG A 28 1.94 3.97 7.91
N PRO A 29 1.34 4.35 9.04
CA PRO A 29 -0.09 4.65 9.07
C PRO A 29 -0.42 5.89 8.23
N LEU A 30 -1.65 6.00 7.75
CA LEU A 30 -2.14 7.09 6.91
C LEU A 30 -1.88 8.47 7.54
N SER A 31 -2.08 8.57 8.87
CA SER A 31 -1.82 9.80 9.62
C SER A 31 -0.40 10.33 9.44
N THR A 32 0.61 9.45 9.29
CA THR A 32 1.99 9.87 9.03
C THR A 32 2.10 10.65 7.73
N TYR A 33 1.45 10.20 6.66
CA TYR A 33 1.49 10.89 5.36
C TYR A 33 0.72 12.21 5.40
N LEU A 34 -0.48 12.22 6.02
CA LEU A 34 -1.30 13.42 6.13
C LEU A 34 -0.60 14.52 6.93
N VAL A 35 -0.02 14.16 8.08
CA VAL A 35 0.73 15.11 8.93
C VAL A 35 2.00 15.60 8.22
N ALA A 36 2.72 14.71 7.52
CA ALA A 36 3.92 15.11 6.78
C ALA A 36 3.60 16.09 5.64
N LEU A 37 2.50 15.88 4.91
CA LEU A 37 2.05 16.82 3.88
C LEU A 37 1.69 18.18 4.48
N GLY A 38 0.93 18.20 5.58
CA GLY A 38 0.58 19.44 6.29
C GLY A 38 1.81 20.20 6.78
N ALA A 39 2.76 19.51 7.41
CA ALA A 39 4.03 20.10 7.86
C ALA A 39 4.88 20.65 6.71
N ALA A 40 4.76 20.08 5.51
CA ALA A 40 5.41 20.57 4.30
C ALA A 40 4.64 21.71 3.60
N GLY A 41 3.54 22.20 4.19
CA GLY A 41 2.72 23.27 3.62
C GLY A 41 1.78 22.81 2.51
N PHE A 42 1.36 21.55 2.51
CA PHE A 42 0.37 21.02 1.57
C PHE A 42 -0.95 20.67 2.26
N GLY A 43 -2.07 21.06 1.64
CA GLY A 43 -3.40 20.61 2.00
C GLY A 43 -3.82 19.45 1.12
N VAL A 44 -4.24 18.32 1.71
CA VAL A 44 -4.83 17.19 0.97
C VAL A 44 -6.26 17.54 0.56
N ILE A 45 -6.55 17.47 -0.73
CA ILE A 45 -7.85 17.85 -1.31
C ILE A 45 -8.65 16.66 -1.84
N ALA A 46 -8.00 15.51 -2.06
CA ALA A 46 -8.67 14.27 -2.41
C ALA A 46 -7.84 13.06 -1.96
N ALA A 47 -8.53 11.95 -1.71
CA ALA A 47 -7.95 10.65 -1.43
C ALA A 47 -8.72 9.58 -2.20
N GLU A 48 -8.01 8.71 -2.91
CA GLU A 48 -8.59 7.57 -3.62
C GLU A 48 -7.94 6.26 -3.14
N GLU A 49 -8.77 5.27 -2.84
CA GLU A 49 -8.36 3.94 -2.39
C GLU A 49 -8.56 2.94 -3.54
N LEU A 50 -7.46 2.51 -4.15
CA LEU A 50 -7.50 1.69 -5.35
C LEU A 50 -7.39 0.20 -4.99
N CYS A 51 -8.51 -0.50 -5.18
CA CYS A 51 -8.63 -1.95 -5.04
C CYS A 51 -8.03 -2.71 -6.22
N SER A 52 -7.78 -4.00 -6.03
CA SER A 52 -7.18 -4.85 -7.07
C SER A 52 -8.25 -5.37 -8.03
N SER A 53 -7.96 -5.33 -9.33
CA SER A 53 -8.76 -6.04 -10.35
C SER A 53 -8.43 -7.54 -10.44
N ARG A 54 -7.52 -8.03 -9.60
CA ARG A 54 -7.10 -9.43 -9.58
C ARG A 54 -8.26 -10.33 -9.16
N ARG A 55 -8.48 -11.39 -9.94
CA ARG A 55 -9.42 -12.46 -9.61
C ARG A 55 -8.80 -13.42 -8.60
N GLY A 56 -9.62 -13.97 -7.73
CA GLY A 56 -9.21 -15.00 -6.78
C GLY A 56 -8.59 -16.22 -7.47
N THR A 57 -7.72 -16.91 -6.75
CA THR A 57 -7.12 -18.19 -7.19
C THR A 57 -8.21 -19.25 -7.27
N LYS A 58 -8.28 -19.99 -8.38
CA LYS A 58 -9.28 -21.07 -8.54
C LYS A 58 -9.14 -22.09 -7.40
N GLY A 59 -10.26 -22.41 -6.76
CA GLY A 59 -10.31 -23.36 -5.64
C GLY A 59 -11.17 -22.84 -4.49
N PRO A 60 -11.12 -23.51 -3.31
CA PRO A 60 -11.96 -23.19 -2.16
C PRO A 60 -11.85 -21.75 -1.63
N ARG A 61 -10.71 -21.09 -1.87
CA ARG A 61 -10.44 -19.71 -1.41
C ARG A 61 -10.90 -18.63 -2.39
N TYR A 62 -11.33 -19.01 -3.59
CA TYR A 62 -11.62 -18.10 -4.68
C TYR A 62 -12.53 -16.94 -4.26
N MET A 63 -13.68 -17.24 -3.63
CA MET A 63 -14.65 -16.21 -3.25
C MET A 63 -14.11 -15.25 -2.19
N ALA A 64 -13.33 -15.75 -1.23
CA ALA A 64 -12.73 -14.93 -0.18
C ALA A 64 -11.65 -13.99 -0.76
N GLU A 65 -10.80 -14.51 -1.66
CA GLU A 65 -9.75 -13.71 -2.32
C GLU A 65 -10.35 -12.66 -3.26
N ASP A 66 -11.39 -13.02 -4.02
CA ASP A 66 -12.08 -12.10 -4.94
C ASP A 66 -12.80 -10.98 -4.18
N ARG A 67 -13.40 -11.30 -3.02
CA ARG A 67 -13.99 -10.30 -2.12
C ARG A 67 -12.92 -9.38 -1.55
N ALA A 68 -11.83 -9.94 -1.01
CA ALA A 68 -10.72 -9.16 -0.47
C ALA A 68 -10.11 -8.21 -1.51
N ALA A 69 -9.95 -8.66 -2.76
CA ALA A 69 -9.43 -7.83 -3.84
C ALA A 69 -10.29 -6.60 -4.14
N ARG A 70 -11.61 -6.67 -3.91
CA ARG A 70 -12.57 -5.57 -4.11
C ARG A 70 -12.75 -4.67 -2.89
N GLU A 71 -12.55 -5.21 -1.70
CA GLU A 71 -12.82 -4.50 -0.43
C GLU A 71 -11.56 -3.90 0.21
N ILE A 72 -10.37 -4.44 -0.08
CA ILE A 72 -9.12 -4.02 0.55
C ILE A 72 -8.23 -3.33 -0.49
N PRO A 73 -7.96 -2.02 -0.35
CA PRO A 73 -7.15 -1.27 -1.30
C PRO A 73 -5.69 -1.72 -1.27
N VAL A 74 -5.08 -1.77 -2.46
CA VAL A 74 -3.64 -2.06 -2.63
C VAL A 74 -2.84 -0.78 -2.71
N PHE A 75 -3.45 0.29 -3.24
CA PHE A 75 -2.82 1.59 -3.36
C PHE A 75 -3.70 2.68 -2.76
N LEU A 76 -3.04 3.71 -2.23
CA LEU A 76 -3.64 4.95 -1.80
C LEU A 76 -3.08 6.07 -2.67
N VAL A 77 -3.97 6.89 -3.21
CA VAL A 77 -3.62 8.12 -3.91
C VAL A 77 -4.03 9.29 -3.02
N LEU A 78 -3.10 10.23 -2.79
CA LEU A 78 -3.40 11.49 -2.12
C LEU A 78 -3.10 12.64 -3.08
N THR A 79 -4.11 13.46 -3.35
CA THR A 79 -3.95 14.68 -4.14
C THR A 79 -3.85 15.84 -3.17
N ALA A 80 -2.76 16.61 -3.27
CA ALA A 80 -2.49 17.73 -2.38
C ALA A 80 -2.10 18.98 -3.16
N VAL A 81 -2.45 20.14 -2.61
CA VAL A 81 -2.11 21.46 -3.15
C VAL A 81 -1.22 22.20 -2.16
N ARG A 82 -0.25 22.95 -2.66
CA ARG A 82 0.57 23.82 -1.81
C ARG A 82 -0.29 24.94 -1.26
N LEU A 83 -0.27 25.11 0.06
CA LEU A 83 -0.90 26.22 0.75
C LEU A 83 -0.01 27.46 0.59
N GLY A 84 -0.64 28.58 0.23
CA GLY A 84 0.03 29.87 0.03
C GLY A 84 0.56 30.47 1.31
#